data_AF-X1KRP7-F1
#
_entry.id   AF-X1KRP7-F1
#
_cell.length_a   1.000
_cell.length_b   1.000
_cell.length_c   1.000
_cell.angle_alpha   90.00
_cell.angle_beta   90.00
_cell.angle_gamma   90.00
#
_symmetry.space_group_name_H-M   'P 1'
#
loop_
_entity.id
_entity.type
_entity.pdbx_description
1 polymer ?
#
loop_
_entity_poly.entity_id
_entity_poly.type
_entity_poly.pdbx_seq_one_letter_code
_entity_poly.pdbx_strand_id
1 'polypeptide(L)'
;MIWWDGDLLRELIAGSAVKKWNWETGAEEELFTTKTRAGGRGPNIVGDFIGDWREELLMTSPDGQALRLYTTTIPTEHRIYTLMHDPQYRLAIAWQNVVYNKPPHPGFFLGNKMAP
;
A
#
# COMPACT_ATOMS: atom_id res chain seq x y z
N MET A 1 0.88 2.22 -5.69
CA MET A 1 -0.22 1.23 -5.57
C MET A 1 -0.08 0.57 -4.21
N ILE A 2 -1.20 0.24 -3.59
CA ILE A 2 -1.26 -0.30 -2.23
C ILE A 2 -2.54 -1.13 -2.07
N TRP A 3 -2.49 -2.28 -1.40
CA TRP A 3 -3.71 -2.92 -0.88
C TRP A 3 -4.04 -2.32 0.48
N TRP A 4 -5.10 -1.53 0.55
CA TRP A 4 -5.43 -0.73 1.73
C TRP A 4 -6.80 -1.05 2.30
N ASP A 5 -7.81 -1.28 1.46
CA ASP A 5 -9.17 -1.53 1.95
C ASP A 5 -9.50 -3.03 2.09
N GLY A 6 -10.79 -3.37 2.10
CA GLY A 6 -11.27 -4.71 2.37
C GLY A 6 -11.30 -5.63 1.16
N ASP A 7 -11.30 -5.10 -0.07
CA ASP A 7 -11.45 -5.88 -1.29
C ASP A 7 -10.10 -6.28 -1.91
N LEU A 8 -10.13 -7.12 -2.95
CA LEU A 8 -8.91 -7.61 -3.62
C LEU A 8 -8.37 -6.65 -4.69
N LEU A 9 -9.07 -5.55 -4.97
CA LEU A 9 -8.57 -4.54 -5.89
C LEU A 9 -7.48 -3.72 -5.18
N ARG A 10 -6.65 -3.05 -5.97
CA ARG A 10 -5.51 -2.32 -5.45
C ARG A 10 -5.76 -0.82 -5.54
N GLU A 11 -5.53 -0.14 -4.43
CA GLU A 11 -5.63 1.31 -4.32
C GLU A 11 -4.39 2.01 -4.91
N LEU A 12 -4.57 3.31 -5.14
CA LEU A 12 -3.57 4.22 -5.67
C LEU A 12 -2.96 5.03 -4.53
N ILE A 13 -1.67 5.29 -4.62
CA ILE A 13 -0.99 6.26 -3.74
C ILE A 13 -0.71 7.50 -4.58
N ALA A 14 -1.21 8.64 -4.10
CA ALA A 14 -0.99 9.95 -4.71
C ALA A 14 -0.41 10.91 -3.66
N GLY A 15 0.92 11.04 -3.62
CA GLY A 15 1.61 11.85 -2.62
C GLY A 15 1.45 11.27 -1.21
N SER A 16 0.62 11.93 -0.39
CA SER A 16 0.32 11.56 1.01
C SER A 16 -1.06 10.92 1.19
N ALA A 17 -1.80 10.72 0.09
CA ALA A 17 -3.14 10.17 0.07
C ALA A 17 -3.19 8.76 -0.55
N VAL A 18 -4.10 7.94 -0.02
CA VAL A 18 -4.57 6.68 -0.60
C VAL A 18 -5.91 6.95 -1.25
N LYS A 19 -6.03 6.56 -2.52
CA LYS A 19 -7.24 6.74 -3.32
C LYS A 19 -7.72 5.43 -3.91
N LYS A 20 -9.02 5.27 -4.06
CA LYS A 20 -9.63 4.17 -4.79
C LYS A 20 -10.11 4.64 -6.16
N TRP A 21 -9.95 3.80 -7.17
CA TRP A 21 -10.57 4.04 -8.46
C TRP A 21 -12.01 3.55 -8.44
N ASN A 22 -12.96 4.46 -8.63
CA ASN A 22 -14.36 4.13 -8.86
C ASN A 22 -14.56 3.90 -10.37
N TRP A 23 -14.69 2.64 -10.78
CA TRP A 23 -14.87 2.28 -12.18
C TRP A 23 -16.26 2.58 -12.74
N GLU A 24 -17.27 2.80 -11.88
CA GLU A 24 -18.63 3.16 -12.30
C GLU A 24 -18.70 4.63 -12.70
N THR A 25 -18.04 5.50 -11.93
CA THR A 25 -17.99 6.94 -12.19
C THR A 25 -16.79 7.36 -13.04
N GLY A 26 -15.77 6.50 -13.15
CA GLY A 26 -14.53 6.80 -13.87
C GLY A 26 -13.67 7.86 -13.17
N ALA A 27 -13.65 7.85 -11.84
CA ALA A 27 -12.96 8.84 -11.02
C ALA A 27 -12.17 8.24 -9.85
N GLU A 28 -11.17 8.98 -9.37
CA GLU A 28 -10.44 8.64 -8.14
C GLU A 28 -11.14 9.25 -6.92
N GLU A 29 -11.40 8.43 -5.90
CA GLU A 29 -11.97 8.85 -4.62
C GLU A 29 -10.92 8.72 -3.52
N GLU A 30 -10.75 9.74 -2.68
CA GLU A 30 -9.81 9.69 -1.55
C GLU A 30 -10.38 8.82 -0.42
N LEU A 31 -9.65 7.77 -0.03
CA LEU A 31 -9.99 6.93 1.12
C LEU A 31 -9.33 7.41 2.41
N PHE A 32 -8.08 7.84 2.29
CA PHE A 32 -7.26 8.20 3.45
C PHE A 32 -6.18 9.20 3.08
N THR A 33 -5.88 10.12 3.98
CA THR A 33 -4.74 11.04 3.84
C THR A 33 -3.94 11.10 5.13
N THR A 34 -2.63 10.92 5.02
CA THR A 34 -1.71 10.99 6.16
C THR A 34 -1.49 12.42 6.64
N LYS A 35 -1.87 13.43 5.83
CA LYS A 35 -1.54 14.86 6.01
C LYS A 35 -0.06 15.14 6.25
N THR A 36 0.81 14.19 5.89
CA THR A 36 2.25 14.33 6.01
C THR A 36 2.81 15.10 4.83
N ARG A 37 4.00 15.68 5.02
CA ARG A 37 4.75 16.27 3.92
C ARG A 37 5.15 15.12 3.01
N ALA A 38 4.47 14.97 1.87
CA ALA A 38 5.00 14.17 0.80
C ALA A 38 6.35 14.80 0.45
N GLY A 39 7.46 14.18 0.87
CA GLY A 39 8.71 14.40 0.17
C GLY A 39 8.40 14.19 -1.31
N GLY A 40 8.99 14.95 -2.22
CA GLY A 40 8.64 14.93 -3.66
C GLY A 40 8.78 13.56 -4.37
N ARG A 41 8.94 12.46 -3.62
CA ARG A 41 9.16 11.09 -4.02
C ARG A 41 8.13 10.09 -3.45
N GLY A 42 7.10 10.52 -2.71
CA GLY A 42 6.08 9.63 -2.14
C GLY A 42 6.45 9.06 -0.77
N PRO A 43 5.90 7.90 -0.36
CA PRO A 43 6.17 7.28 0.93
C PRO A 43 7.62 6.84 1.11
N ASN A 44 8.09 6.76 2.37
CA ASN A 44 9.43 6.23 2.65
C ASN A 44 9.50 4.74 2.29
N ILE A 45 8.48 3.98 2.68
CA ILE A 45 8.28 2.60 2.27
C ILE A 45 6.78 2.25 2.33
N VAL A 46 6.37 1.35 1.44
CA VAL A 46 5.03 0.75 1.38
C VAL A 46 5.19 -0.75 1.41
N GLY A 47 4.46 -1.43 2.29
CA GLY A 47 4.36 -2.88 2.25
C GLY A 47 3.70 -3.48 3.48
N ASP A 48 3.36 -4.76 3.41
CA ASP A 48 2.88 -5.55 4.55
C ASP A 48 4.04 -5.73 5.54
N PHE A 49 3.92 -5.14 6.73
CA PHE A 49 4.90 -5.26 7.81
C PHE A 49 4.28 -5.81 9.09
N ILE A 50 3.01 -5.51 9.34
CA ILE A 50 2.28 -5.88 10.55
C ILE A 50 0.83 -6.24 10.22
N GLY A 51 0.21 -7.06 11.09
CA GLY A 51 -1.21 -7.37 10.96
C GLY A 51 -1.49 -8.46 9.93
N ASP A 52 -2.39 -8.18 8.99
CA ASP A 52 -2.77 -9.13 7.92
C ASP A 52 -2.05 -8.80 6.61
N TRP A 53 -2.63 -9.18 5.47
CA TRP A 53 -2.00 -9.10 4.15
C TRP A 53 -1.96 -7.70 3.54
N ARG A 54 -2.67 -6.73 4.15
CA ARG A 54 -2.75 -5.37 3.61
C ARG A 54 -1.49 -4.59 3.95
N GLU A 55 -1.23 -3.60 3.12
CA GLU A 55 0.06 -2.93 3.10
C GLU A 55 0.03 -1.67 3.97
N GLU A 56 1.06 -1.47 4.79
CA GLU A 56 1.28 -0.24 5.55
C GLU A 56 1.96 0.86 4.73
N LEU A 57 1.80 2.10 5.19
CA LEU A 57 2.51 3.28 4.73
C LEU A 57 3.43 3.83 5.82
N LEU A 58 4.73 3.90 5.56
CA LEU A 58 5.67 4.62 6.43
C LEU A 58 5.96 6.01 5.86
N MET A 59 5.56 7.05 6.60
CA MET A 59 5.75 8.45 6.21
C MET A 59 6.53 9.20 7.28
N THR A 60 7.31 10.20 6.87
CA THR A 60 7.93 11.14 7.80
C THR A 60 6.86 12.11 8.30
N SER A 61 6.84 12.40 9.60
CA SER A 61 5.93 13.38 10.19
C SER A 61 6.12 14.78 9.57
N PRO A 62 5.10 15.65 9.60
CA PRO A 62 5.19 16.98 8.98
C PRO A 62 6.38 17.84 9.47
N ASP A 63 6.78 17.67 10.73
CA ASP A 63 7.91 18.35 11.38
C ASP A 63 9.28 17.68 11.13
N GLY A 64 9.31 16.52 10.46
CA GLY A 64 10.55 15.79 10.18
C GLY A 64 11.13 15.04 11.38
N GLN A 65 10.46 15.00 12.53
CA GLN A 65 11.02 14.48 13.79
C GLN A 65 10.66 13.02 14.09
N ALA A 66 9.72 12.43 13.36
CA ALA A 66 9.27 11.06 13.58
C ALA A 66 8.94 10.34 12.27
N LEU A 67 8.92 9.01 12.34
CA LEU A 67 8.30 8.17 11.33
C LEU A 67 6.93 7.72 11.83
N ARG A 68 5.93 7.79 10.97
CA ARG A 68 4.56 7.35 11.23
C ARG A 68 4.26 6.18 10.32
N LEU A 69 4.02 5.02 10.94
CA LEU A 69 3.52 3.83 10.27
C LEU A 69 2.00 3.86 10.33
N TYR A 70 1.36 3.85 9.16
CA TYR A 70 -0.09 3.82 9.02
C TYR A 70 -0.49 2.44 8.53
N THR A 71 -1.40 1.80 9.27
CA THR A 71 -2.04 0.54 8.90
C THR A 71 -3.55 0.78 8.72
N THR A 72 -4.20 -0.08 7.97
CA THR A 72 -5.64 0.01 7.71
C THR A 72 -6.46 -0.47 8.91
N THR A 73 -7.67 0.08 9.04
CA THR A 73 -8.67 -0.37 10.03
C THR A 73 -9.96 -0.82 9.36
N ILE A 74 -10.01 -0.78 8.03
CA ILE A 74 -11.15 -1.25 7.25
C ILE A 74 -11.21 -2.78 7.43
N PRO A 75 -12.35 -3.41 7.70
CA PRO A 75 -12.42 -4.87 7.77
C PRO A 75 -12.26 -5.53 6.40
N THR A 76 -11.74 -6.77 6.36
CA THR A 76 -11.71 -7.61 5.15
C THR A 76 -12.23 -9.01 5.48
N GLU A 77 -12.89 -9.65 4.51
CA GLU A 77 -13.28 -11.06 4.58
C GLU A 77 -12.18 -12.00 4.03
N HIS A 78 -11.13 -11.45 3.44
CA HIS A 78 -10.06 -12.21 2.82
C HIS A 78 -8.92 -12.48 3.79
N ARG A 79 -8.47 -13.74 3.83
CA ARG A 79 -7.27 -14.15 4.57
C ARG A 79 -6.23 -14.64 3.58
N ILE A 80 -5.19 -13.84 3.40
CA ILE A 80 -4.03 -14.13 2.55
C ILE A 80 -2.81 -14.24 3.46
N TYR A 81 -1.85 -15.11 3.12
CA TYR A 81 -0.58 -15.14 3.83
C TYR A 81 0.08 -13.78 3.76
N THR A 82 0.83 -13.39 4.80
CA THR A 82 1.62 -12.16 4.75
C THR A 82 2.41 -12.11 3.45
N LEU A 83 2.33 -10.99 2.75
CA LEU A 83 3.01 -10.78 1.48
C LEU A 83 4.52 -10.82 1.65
N MET A 84 5.03 -10.60 2.87
CA MET A 84 6.45 -10.77 3.19
C MET A 84 6.94 -12.22 3.10
N HIS A 85 6.04 -13.20 3.03
CA HIS A 85 6.38 -14.59 2.75
C HIS A 85 6.27 -14.96 1.26
N ASP A 86 5.76 -14.07 0.40
CA ASP A 86 5.88 -14.23 -1.05
C ASP A 86 7.30 -13.81 -1.50
N PRO A 87 8.05 -14.69 -2.19
CA PRO A 87 9.46 -14.43 -2.50
C PRO A 87 9.67 -13.24 -3.42
N GLN A 88 8.76 -13.02 -4.38
CA GLN A 88 8.83 -11.91 -5.33
C GLN A 88 8.50 -10.58 -4.65
N TYR A 89 7.45 -10.54 -3.84
CA TYR A 89 7.04 -9.39 -3.05
C TYR A 89 8.13 -9.01 -2.04
N ARG A 90 8.66 -9.99 -1.29
CA ARG A 90 9.70 -9.78 -0.30
C ARG A 90 11.00 -9.24 -0.90
N LEU A 91 11.37 -9.71 -2.09
CA LEU A 91 12.48 -9.15 -2.85
C LEU A 91 12.17 -7.70 -3.28
N ALA A 92 10.92 -7.42 -3.66
CA ALA A 92 10.50 -6.08 -4.04
C ALA A 92 10.56 -5.05 -2.91
N ILE A 93 10.24 -5.46 -1.68
CA ILE A 93 10.47 -4.62 -0.50
C ILE A 93 11.96 -4.30 -0.33
N ALA A 94 12.86 -5.26 -0.59
CA ALA A 94 14.30 -5.05 -0.43
C ALA A 94 14.90 -4.05 -1.42
N TRP A 95 14.38 -3.97 -2.65
CA TRP A 95 14.84 -3.00 -3.64
C TRP A 95 14.01 -1.72 -3.72
N GLN A 96 12.92 -1.59 -2.95
CA GLN A 96 12.00 -0.46 -3.06
C GLN A 96 12.69 0.91 -2.91
N ASN A 97 13.75 0.99 -2.11
CA ASN A 97 14.53 2.22 -1.89
C ASN A 97 15.49 2.59 -3.05
N VAL A 98 15.62 1.73 -4.06
CA VAL A 98 16.61 1.86 -5.12
C VAL A 98 16.11 2.86 -6.16
N VAL A 99 16.80 4.00 -6.26
CA VAL A 99 16.60 5.06 -7.25
C VAL A 99 15.18 5.63 -7.24
N TYR A 100 14.32 5.20 -8.16
CA TYR A 100 12.95 5.67 -8.30
C TYR A 100 12.02 4.57 -7.77
N ASN A 101 11.65 4.70 -6.50
CA ASN A 101 10.86 3.70 -5.78
C ASN A 101 9.67 3.23 -6.62
N LYS A 102 9.54 1.89 -6.77
CA LYS A 102 8.41 1.25 -7.44
C LYS A 102 7.63 0.39 -6.46
N PRO A 103 6.30 0.26 -6.64
CA PRO A 103 5.49 -0.55 -5.75
C PRO A 103 5.88 -2.03 -5.83
N PRO A 104 5.77 -2.79 -4.72
CA PRO A 104 5.99 -4.23 -4.73
C PRO A 104 4.84 -4.94 -5.45
N HIS A 105 5.15 -6.11 -6.02
CA HIS A 105 4.17 -6.99 -6.66
C HIS A 105 4.42 -8.43 -6.20
N PRO A 106 3.38 -9.19 -5.85
CA PRO A 106 3.49 -10.60 -5.50
C PRO A 106 3.80 -11.47 -6.72
N GLY A 107 4.33 -12.66 -6.47
CA GLY A 107 4.62 -13.67 -7.49
C GLY A 107 3.36 -14.36 -8.05
N PHE A 108 2.18 -14.05 -7.52
CA PHE A 108 0.89 -14.57 -7.93
C PHE A 108 -0.09 -13.43 -8.24
N PHE A 109 -1.18 -13.75 -8.95
CA PHE A 109 -2.25 -12.79 -9.18
C PHE A 109 -3.05 -12.59 -7.89
N LEU A 110 -2.89 -11.41 -7.28
CA LEU A 110 -3.71 -10.93 -6.18
C LEU A 110 -4.68 -9.88 -6.72
N GLY A 111 -5.95 -10.26 -6.86
CA GLY A 111 -6.96 -9.44 -7.51
C GLY A 111 -8.33 -10.11 -7.53
N ASN A 112 -9.35 -9.38 -8.00
CA ASN A 112 -10.69 -9.91 -8.16
C ASN A 112 -10.66 -11.21 -9.00
N LYS A 113 -11.35 -12.26 -8.52
CA LYS A 113 -11.38 -13.60 -9.12
C LYS A 113 -10.03 -14.31 -9.20
N MET A 114 -9.10 -14.02 -8.28
CA MET A 114 -7.91 -14.84 -8.13
C MET A 114 -8.26 -16.31 -7.84
N ALA A 115 -7.35 -17.21 -8.20
CA ALA A 115 -7.47 -18.61 -7.83
C ALA A 115 -7.45 -18.75 -6.29
N PRO A 116 -8.20 -19.73 -5.74
CA PRO A 116 -8.23 -19.98 -4.29
C PRO A 116 -6.88 -20.45 -3.74
#